data_AF-A0A9P0AJK1-F1
#
_entry.id   AF-A0A9P0AJK1-F1
#
_cell.length_a   1.000
_cell.length_b   1.000
_cell.length_c   1.000
_cell.angle_alpha   90.00
_cell.angle_beta   90.00
_cell.angle_gamma   90.00
#
_symmetry.space_group_name_H-M   'P 1'
#
loop_
_entity.id
_entity.type
_entity.pdbx_description
1 polymer ?
#
loop_
_entity_poly.entity_id
_entity_poly.type
_entity_poly.pdbx_seq_one_letter_code
_entity_poly.pdbx_strand_id
1 'polypeptide(L)'
;MVNKPSVIRQKKAGGPQKRAKPYTAMQMEYLTEAIRKRQKVTECKKTDTVVNAEKTVAWQDVTNEFNAHLTPEDGPRTLVQLKGKWKQMKRDAGKVIRRV
;
A
#
# COMPACT_ATOMS: atom_id res chain seq x y z
N MET A 1 -39.43 -19.21 10.13
CA MET A 1 -38.31 -19.12 11.09
C MET A 1 -37.02 -19.02 10.30
N VAL A 2 -36.23 -17.98 10.60
CA VAL A 2 -35.07 -17.51 9.83
C VAL A 2 -33.89 -18.44 10.06
N ASN A 3 -33.22 -18.91 9.00
CA ASN A 3 -31.88 -19.47 9.14
C ASN A 3 -30.93 -18.68 8.22
N LYS A 4 -30.26 -17.69 8.82
CA LYS A 4 -29.22 -16.88 8.17
C LYS A 4 -27.94 -17.72 8.10
N PRO A 5 -27.30 -17.91 6.94
CA PRO A 5 -25.94 -18.42 6.91
C PRO A 5 -25.01 -17.35 7.48
N SER A 6 -24.45 -17.64 8.66
CA SER A 6 -23.41 -16.85 9.31
C SER A 6 -22.16 -16.84 8.41
N VAL A 7 -21.84 -15.69 7.81
CA VAL A 7 -20.60 -15.50 7.06
C VAL A 7 -19.45 -15.53 8.06
N ILE A 8 -18.83 -16.70 8.19
CA ILE A 8 -17.63 -16.91 9.02
C ILE A 8 -16.52 -16.04 8.43
N ARG A 9 -16.33 -14.87 9.03
CA ARG A 9 -15.17 -14.00 8.78
C ARG A 9 -13.94 -14.74 9.27
N GLN A 10 -13.20 -15.38 8.36
CA GLN A 10 -11.96 -16.08 8.67
C GLN A 10 -10.97 -15.09 9.31
N LYS A 11 -10.79 -15.18 10.63
CA LYS A 11 -9.66 -14.58 11.34
C LYS A 11 -8.45 -15.49 11.08
N LYS A 12 -7.55 -15.10 10.17
CA LYS A 12 -6.24 -15.77 10.08
C LYS A 12 -5.43 -15.44 11.33
N ALA A 13 -5.08 -16.46 12.10
CA ALA A 13 -4.20 -16.38 13.25
C ALA A 13 -2.83 -15.83 12.81
N GLY A 14 -2.45 -14.66 13.34
CA GLY A 14 -1.15 -14.05 13.07
C GLY A 14 -0.06 -14.72 13.91
N GLY A 15 0.64 -15.70 13.32
CA GLY A 15 1.93 -16.15 13.85
C GLY A 15 2.98 -15.02 13.85
N PRO A 16 4.16 -15.23 14.47
CA PRO A 16 5.20 -14.20 14.54
C PRO A 16 5.58 -13.76 13.11
N GLN A 17 5.18 -12.54 12.76
CA GLN A 17 5.49 -11.96 11.45
C GLN A 17 6.99 -11.71 11.40
N LYS A 18 7.71 -12.53 10.62
CA LYS A 18 9.10 -12.25 10.27
C LYS A 18 9.17 -10.82 9.75
N ARG A 19 10.03 -9.99 10.34
CA ARG A 19 10.18 -8.59 9.94
C ARG A 19 10.48 -8.56 8.45
N ALA A 20 9.62 -7.89 7.70
CA ALA A 20 9.81 -7.78 6.26
C ALA A 20 11.14 -7.05 5.98
N LYS A 21 11.88 -7.49 4.96
CA LYS A 21 13.17 -6.89 4.59
C LYS A 21 13.02 -5.37 4.40
N PRO A 22 14.05 -4.57 4.75
CA PRO A 22 14.03 -3.14 4.49
C PRO A 22 13.86 -2.87 2.99
N TYR A 23 13.17 -1.78 2.65
CA TYR A 23 13.02 -1.38 1.26
C TYR A 23 14.35 -0.86 0.72
N THR A 24 14.81 -1.41 -0.40
CA THR A 24 16.00 -0.92 -1.11
C THR A 24 15.71 0.41 -1.81
N ALA A 25 16.75 1.15 -2.20
CA ALA A 25 16.60 2.40 -2.95
C ALA A 25 15.82 2.20 -4.26
N MET A 26 16.13 1.14 -5.02
CA MET A 26 15.40 0.76 -6.23
C MET A 26 13.92 0.46 -5.95
N GLN A 27 13.61 -0.28 -4.88
CA GLN A 27 12.21 -0.54 -4.51
C GLN A 27 11.47 0.77 -4.17
N MET A 28 12.12 1.72 -3.50
CA MET A 28 11.51 3.01 -3.21
C MET A 28 11.28 3.84 -4.49
N GLU A 29 12.15 3.71 -5.48
CA GLU A 29 12.01 4.33 -6.80
C GLU A 29 10.82 3.73 -7.56
N TYR A 30 10.74 2.40 -7.68
CA TYR A 30 9.59 1.73 -8.29
C TYR A 30 8.26 2.08 -7.63
N LEU A 31 8.24 2.15 -6.30
CA LEU A 31 7.05 2.58 -5.56
C LEU A 31 6.66 4.01 -5.94
N THR A 32 7.64 4.90 -6.07
CA THR A 32 7.42 6.30 -6.44
C THR A 32 6.88 6.41 -7.86
N GLU A 33 7.45 5.67 -8.81
CA GLU A 33 6.99 5.65 -10.21
C GLU A 33 5.57 5.09 -10.33
N ALA A 34 5.28 3.96 -9.68
CA ALA A 34 3.95 3.35 -9.71
C ALA A 34 2.88 4.28 -9.12
N ILE A 35 3.21 5.03 -8.07
CA ILE A 35 2.32 6.04 -7.47
C ILE A 35 2.19 7.26 -8.38
N ARG A 36 3.28 7.74 -8.98
CA ARG A 36 3.24 8.90 -9.91
C ARG A 36 2.28 8.67 -11.07
N LYS A 37 2.30 7.47 -11.67
CA LYS A 37 1.36 7.08 -12.74
C LYS A 37 -0.11 7.23 -12.34
N ARG A 38 -0.43 6.99 -11.05
CA ARG A 38 -1.80 6.99 -10.50
C ARG A 38 -2.06 8.13 -9.50
N GLN A 39 -1.17 9.13 -9.46
CA GLN A 39 -1.15 10.17 -8.42
C GLN A 39 -2.46 10.93 -8.32
N LYS A 40 -3.07 11.23 -9.49
CA LYS A 40 -4.34 11.95 -9.60
C LYS A 40 -5.46 11.28 -8.81
N VAL A 41 -5.47 9.95 -8.74
CA VAL A 41 -6.48 9.17 -8.00
C VAL A 41 -6.01 8.94 -6.57
N THR A 42 -4.77 8.48 -6.36
CA THR A 42 -4.25 8.11 -5.04
C THR A 42 -4.14 9.30 -4.07
N GLU A 43 -3.85 10.50 -4.57
CA GLU A 43 -3.73 11.74 -3.77
C GLU A 43 -4.93 12.68 -3.92
N CYS A 44 -6.02 12.23 -4.52
CA CYS A 44 -7.24 13.02 -4.59
C CYS A 44 -7.75 13.36 -3.18
N LYS A 45 -8.04 14.64 -2.92
CA LYS A 45 -8.55 15.12 -1.61
C LYS A 45 -10.01 14.80 -1.36
N LYS A 46 -10.76 14.40 -2.40
CA LYS A 46 -12.19 14.08 -2.29
C LYS A 46 -12.41 12.88 -1.37
N THR A 47 -13.46 12.95 -0.55
CA THR A 47 -13.80 11.94 0.47
C THR A 47 -15.06 11.14 0.12
N ASP A 48 -15.50 11.20 -1.14
CA ASP A 48 -16.67 10.48 -1.61
C ASP A 48 -16.47 8.96 -1.51
N THR A 49 -17.53 8.22 -1.16
CA THR A 49 -17.47 6.75 -1.02
C THR A 49 -16.99 6.06 -2.30
N VAL A 50 -17.43 6.55 -3.46
CA VAL A 50 -17.01 6.06 -4.79
C VAL A 50 -15.52 6.31 -4.99
N VAL A 51 -15.04 7.52 -4.71
CA VAL A 51 -13.63 7.91 -4.83
C VAL A 51 -12.75 7.11 -3.87
N ASN A 52 -13.24 6.75 -2.68
CA ASN A 52 -12.51 5.92 -1.74
C ASN A 52 -12.36 4.47 -2.23
N ALA A 53 -13.37 3.94 -2.93
CA ALA A 53 -13.27 2.64 -3.60
C ALA A 53 -12.24 2.71 -4.73
N GLU A 54 -12.31 3.72 -5.60
CA GLU A 54 -11.36 3.93 -6.70
C GLU A 54 -9.91 4.10 -6.21
N LYS A 55 -9.70 4.84 -5.12
CA LYS A 55 -8.39 4.93 -4.46
C LYS A 55 -7.90 3.56 -4.02
N THR A 56 -8.78 2.75 -3.45
CA THR A 56 -8.41 1.42 -2.96
C THR A 56 -8.00 0.52 -4.13
N VAL A 57 -8.73 0.58 -5.25
CA VAL A 57 -8.39 -0.11 -6.50
C VAL A 57 -7.03 0.40 -7.03
N ALA A 58 -6.85 1.71 -7.15
CA ALA A 58 -5.60 2.29 -7.62
C ALA A 58 -4.39 1.88 -6.74
N TRP A 59 -4.58 1.79 -5.43
CA TRP A 59 -3.56 1.29 -4.51
C TRP A 59 -3.32 -0.22 -4.64
N GLN A 60 -4.36 -1.00 -4.96
CA GLN A 60 -4.20 -2.43 -5.29
C GLN A 60 -3.41 -2.61 -6.58
N ASP A 61 -3.67 -1.81 -7.61
CA ASP A 61 -2.88 -1.83 -8.85
C ASP A 61 -1.42 -1.46 -8.60
N VAL A 62 -1.16 -0.40 -7.83
CA VAL A 62 0.22 -0.06 -7.39
C VAL A 62 0.86 -1.23 -6.67
N THR A 63 0.12 -1.91 -5.80
CA THR A 63 0.62 -3.07 -5.05
C THR A 63 0.96 -4.23 -5.97
N ASN A 64 0.11 -4.51 -6.95
CA ASN A 64 0.31 -5.58 -7.93
C ASN A 64 1.51 -5.27 -8.83
N GLU A 65 1.61 -4.05 -9.36
CA GLU A 65 2.75 -3.60 -10.18
C GLU A 65 4.05 -3.65 -9.36
N PHE A 66 4.02 -3.16 -8.12
CA PHE A 66 5.18 -3.23 -7.24
C PHE A 66 5.61 -4.66 -6.95
N ASN A 67 4.66 -5.54 -6.60
CA ASN A 67 4.93 -6.93 -6.32
C ASN A 67 5.40 -7.72 -7.57
N ALA A 68 5.00 -7.31 -8.78
CA ALA A 68 5.52 -7.87 -10.02
C ALA A 68 7.00 -7.56 -10.24
N HIS A 69 7.50 -6.45 -9.68
CA HIS A 69 8.92 -6.09 -9.69
C HIS A 69 9.71 -6.64 -8.50
N LEU A 70 9.06 -7.29 -7.53
CA LEU A 70 9.75 -7.88 -6.39
C LEU A 70 10.35 -9.24 -6.71
N THR A 71 11.50 -9.51 -6.11
CA THR A 71 12.09 -10.85 -6.15
C THR A 71 11.31 -11.79 -5.21
N PRO A 72 11.33 -13.12 -5.47
CA PRO A 72 10.72 -14.11 -4.56
C PRO A 72 11.26 -14.02 -3.13
N GLU A 73 12.50 -13.53 -2.97
CA GLU A 73 13.18 -13.39 -1.68
C GLU A 73 12.72 -12.17 -0.84
N ASP A 74 12.13 -11.16 -1.47
CA ASP A 74 11.64 -9.95 -0.79
C ASP A 74 10.27 -10.16 -0.14
N GLY A 75 9.53 -11.16 -0.64
CA GLY A 75 8.17 -11.47 -0.26
C GLY A 75 7.15 -10.42 -0.71
N PRO A 76 5.90 -10.82 -0.97
CA PRO A 76 4.87 -9.89 -1.44
C PRO A 76 4.56 -8.83 -0.36
N ARG A 77 4.43 -7.57 -0.78
CA ARG A 77 4.01 -6.48 0.09
C ARG A 77 2.51 -6.28 0.02
N THR A 78 1.94 -5.98 1.18
CA THR A 78 0.53 -5.64 1.30
C THR A 78 0.31 -4.15 1.04
N LEU A 79 -0.90 -3.82 0.58
CA LEU A 79 -1.33 -2.45 0.34
C LEU A 79 -1.13 -1.54 1.58
N VAL A 80 -1.36 -2.06 2.79
CA VAL A 80 -1.17 -1.30 4.03
C VAL A 80 0.31 -0.95 4.25
N GLN A 81 1.22 -1.88 3.95
CA GLN A 81 2.67 -1.64 4.07
C GLN A 81 3.15 -0.59 3.06
N LEU A 82 2.68 -0.65 1.82
CA LEU A 82 3.05 0.32 0.78
C LEU A 82 2.49 1.72 1.08
N LYS A 83 1.23 1.82 1.52
CA LYS A 83 0.65 3.09 2.00
C LYS A 83 1.44 3.67 3.17
N GLY A 84 1.82 2.83 4.14
CA GLY A 84 2.64 3.22 5.28
C GLY A 84 4.02 3.74 4.84
N LYS A 85 4.69 3.01 3.94
CA LYS A 85 6.00 3.39 3.41
C LYS A 85 5.93 4.70 2.62
N TRP A 86 4.92 4.89 1.76
CA TRP A 86 4.71 6.15 1.05
C TRP A 86 4.50 7.34 2.00
N LYS A 87 3.67 7.16 3.04
CA LYS A 87 3.47 8.20 4.05
C LYS A 87 4.77 8.55 4.78
N GLN A 88 5.60 7.55 5.08
CA GLN A 88 6.93 7.75 5.67
C GLN A 88 7.85 8.51 4.70
N MET A 89 7.92 8.11 3.43
CA MET A 89 8.71 8.78 2.40
C MET A 89 8.31 10.24 2.23
N LYS A 90 7.00 10.56 2.22
CA LYS A 90 6.53 11.95 2.17
C LYS A 90 6.93 12.76 3.39
N ARG A 91 6.91 12.16 4.59
CA ARG A 91 7.36 12.80 5.82
C ARG A 91 8.86 13.08 5.78
N ASP A 92 9.65 12.13 5.30
CA ASP A 92 11.10 12.27 5.22
C ASP A 92 11.50 13.29 4.14
N ALA A 93 10.84 13.28 2.98
CA ALA A 93 11.00 14.32 1.96
C ALA A 93 10.62 15.72 2.48
N GLY A 94 9.52 15.83 3.24
CA GLY A 94 9.12 17.08 3.88
C GLY A 94 10.08 17.56 4.97
N LYS A 95 10.81 16.66 5.64
CA LYS A 95 11.87 17.01 6.60
C LYS A 95 13.13 17.53 5.91
N VAL A 96 13.47 17.01 4.73
CA VAL A 96 14.57 17.55 3.91
C VAL A 96 14.32 19.01 3.55
N ILE A 97 13.08 19.36 3.18
CA ILE A 97 12.70 20.74 2.82
C ILE A 97 12.68 21.68 4.03
N ARG A 98 12.45 21.17 5.25
CA ARG A 98 12.38 22.00 6.48
C ARG A 98 13.72 22.19 7.22
N ARG A 99 14.81 21.61 6.72
CA ARG A 99 16.17 21.76 7.28
C ARG A 99 17.06 22.66 6.40
N VAL A 100 16.47 23.69 5.79
CA VAL A 100 17.19 24.75 5.09
C VAL A 100 16.91 26.06 5.81
#